data_AF-A0A7S0L2K8-F1
#
_entry.id   AF-A0A7S0L2K8-F1
#
_cell.length_a   1.000
_cell.length_b   1.000
_cell.length_c   1.000
_cell.angle_alpha   90.00
_cell.angle_beta   90.00
_cell.angle_gamma   90.00
#
_symmetry.space_group_name_H-M   'P 1'
#
loop_
_entity.id
_entity.type
_entity.pdbx_description
1 polymer ?
#
loop_
_entity_poly.entity_id
_entity_poly.type
_entity_poly.pdbx_seq_one_letter_code
_entity_poly.pdbx_strand_id
1 'polypeptide(L)'
;DDGRLPPMPNFTAIVNPHDRPYQEARHDWCGLVPILSNSRIRSVHVDLMMPDFSFAPITYLTNSFLADPSSTFAVPRGWPEEQLSIYLAGKATAWENKRRTLFWRGGETSPTRRVYSDALTGEATVRLPAPLYIDFKLCGAHCLPSEGVRPEDWCRHQFLLSMPG
;
A
#
# COMPACT_ATOMS: atom_id res chain seq x y z
N ASP A 1 -24.73 27.08 -10.14
CA ASP A 1 -24.24 26.37 -8.96
C ASP A 1 -23.19 25.35 -9.37
N ASP A 2 -21.92 25.78 -9.31
CA ASP A 2 -20.75 25.15 -9.95
C ASP A 2 -20.23 23.88 -9.23
N GLY A 3 -21.11 23.10 -8.60
CA GLY A 3 -20.71 21.87 -7.88
C GLY A 3 -19.79 22.10 -6.67
N ARG A 4 -19.68 23.34 -6.18
CA ARG A 4 -18.88 23.65 -4.99
C ARG A 4 -19.59 23.13 -3.74
N LEU A 5 -18.89 22.26 -3.00
CA LEU A 5 -19.33 21.86 -1.68
C LEU A 5 -19.44 23.10 -0.76
N PRO A 6 -20.43 23.15 0.14
CA PRO A 6 -20.50 24.21 1.14
C PRO A 6 -19.20 24.22 1.97
N PRO A 7 -18.78 25.40 2.48
CA PRO A 7 -17.63 25.47 3.37
C PRO A 7 -17.85 24.54 4.58
N MET A 8 -16.80 23.82 4.99
CA MET A 8 -16.88 22.99 6.19
C MET A 8 -17.23 23.85 7.41
N PRO A 9 -18.11 23.38 8.30
CA PRO A 9 -18.34 24.04 9.58
C PRO A 9 -17.06 24.03 10.42
N ASN A 10 -16.95 24.92 11.39
CA ASN A 10 -15.82 24.89 12.33
C ASN A 10 -15.82 23.57 13.10
N PHE A 11 -14.71 22.84 13.05
CA PHE A 11 -14.49 21.63 13.85
C PHE A 11 -13.04 21.53 14.31
N THR A 12 -12.80 20.72 15.33
CA THR A 12 -11.47 20.34 15.79
C THR A 12 -11.35 18.83 15.68
N ALA A 13 -10.27 18.36 15.08
CA ALA A 13 -9.95 16.95 14.99
C ALA A 13 -8.49 16.73 15.38
N ILE A 14 -8.21 15.59 16.01
CA ILE A 14 -6.84 15.14 16.23
C ILE A 14 -6.48 14.23 15.07
N VAL A 15 -5.42 14.57 14.36
CA VAL A 15 -4.93 13.77 13.23
C VAL A 15 -3.75 12.95 13.71
N ASN A 16 -3.85 11.62 13.57
CA ASN A 16 -2.75 10.70 13.82
C ASN A 16 -1.91 10.59 12.53
N PRO A 17 -0.62 11.01 12.54
CA PRO A 17 0.24 10.94 11.38
C PRO A 17 0.94 9.57 11.22
N HIS A 18 0.75 8.63 12.16
CA HIS A 18 1.45 7.36 12.18
C HIS A 18 0.67 6.24 11.48
N ASP A 19 1.39 5.26 10.92
CA ASP A 19 0.79 4.11 10.22
C ASP A 19 -0.17 3.28 11.10
N ARG A 20 0.11 3.23 12.42
CA ARG A 20 -0.70 2.48 13.38
C ARG A 20 -1.79 3.37 13.98
N PRO A 21 -3.03 2.86 14.12
CA PRO A 21 -4.10 3.53 14.87
C PRO A 21 -3.69 3.77 16.32
N TYR A 22 -4.32 4.77 16.94
CA TYR A 22 -3.95 5.22 18.28
C TYR A 22 -4.83 4.63 19.38
N GLN A 23 -6.14 4.47 19.17
CA GLN A 23 -7.08 4.12 20.23
C GLN A 23 -7.58 2.69 20.13
N GLU A 24 -7.25 1.87 21.13
CA GLU A 24 -7.85 0.54 21.29
C GLU A 24 -9.28 0.62 21.85
N ALA A 25 -10.17 -0.22 21.33
CA ALA A 25 -11.57 -0.35 21.73
C ALA A 25 -11.77 -0.94 23.14
N ARG A 26 -10.69 -1.37 23.79
CA ARG A 26 -10.71 -1.98 25.14
C ARG A 26 -10.79 -0.96 26.27
N HIS A 27 -10.55 0.31 25.98
CA HIS A 27 -10.64 1.36 26.99
C HIS A 27 -12.08 1.81 27.19
N ASP A 28 -12.48 1.95 28.46
CA ASP A 28 -13.79 2.46 28.80
C ASP A 28 -14.03 3.82 28.13
N TRP A 29 -15.20 3.94 27.49
CA TRP A 29 -15.98 5.10 27.04
C TRP A 29 -15.49 6.50 27.49
N CYS A 30 -15.03 6.63 28.73
CA CYS A 30 -14.54 7.87 29.35
C CYS A 30 -13.21 8.44 28.80
N GLY A 31 -12.60 7.83 27.77
CA GLY A 31 -11.36 8.32 27.14
C GLY A 31 -11.39 8.44 25.62
N LEU A 32 -12.56 8.30 24.99
CA LEU A 32 -12.68 8.33 23.54
C LEU A 32 -12.56 9.77 23.02
N VAL A 33 -11.63 9.97 22.08
CA VAL A 33 -11.37 11.27 21.45
C VAL A 33 -11.48 11.03 19.94
N PRO A 34 -12.08 11.92 19.15
CA PRO A 34 -12.18 11.72 17.70
C PRO A 34 -10.79 11.88 17.05
N ILE A 35 -10.02 10.79 17.05
CA ILE A 35 -8.73 10.68 16.38
C ILE A 35 -8.94 10.13 14.98
N LEU A 36 -8.47 10.88 13.99
CA LEU A 36 -8.46 10.49 12.59
C LEU A 36 -7.19 9.69 12.30
N SER A 37 -7.35 8.45 11.86
CA SER A 37 -6.25 7.57 11.44
C SER A 37 -6.50 7.05 10.02
N ASN A 38 -5.43 6.83 9.29
CA ASN A 38 -5.36 6.31 7.92
C ASN A 38 -5.60 4.79 7.83
N SER A 39 -5.38 4.05 8.92
CA SER A 39 -5.66 2.61 8.98
C SER A 39 -6.27 2.20 10.34
N ARG A 40 -7.08 1.14 10.36
CA ARG A 40 -7.57 0.54 11.61
C ARG A 40 -8.07 -0.90 11.43
N ILE A 41 -8.09 -1.64 12.53
CA ILE A 41 -8.85 -2.89 12.65
C ILE A 41 -10.14 -2.61 13.41
N ARG A 42 -11.31 -2.73 12.76
CA ARG A 42 -12.62 -2.30 13.29
C ARG A 42 -12.99 -2.92 14.65
N SER A 43 -12.58 -4.16 14.91
CA SER A 43 -12.86 -4.86 16.18
C SER A 43 -11.86 -4.53 17.29
N VAL A 44 -10.77 -3.84 16.97
CA VAL A 44 -9.67 -3.54 17.91
C VAL A 44 -9.55 -2.05 18.16
N HIS A 45 -9.95 -1.20 17.21
CA HIS A 45 -9.71 0.25 17.27
C HIS A 45 -10.97 1.08 17.01
N VAL A 46 -11.01 2.24 17.66
CA VAL A 46 -12.13 3.20 17.63
C VAL A 46 -11.82 4.47 16.85
N ASP A 47 -10.58 4.62 16.35
CA ASP A 47 -10.18 5.68 15.43
C ASP A 47 -11.16 5.82 14.25
N LEU A 48 -11.36 7.06 13.82
CA LEU A 48 -12.12 7.40 12.64
C LEU A 48 -11.20 7.30 11.42
N MET A 49 -11.65 6.61 10.37
CA MET A 49 -10.87 6.47 9.14
C MET A 49 -10.86 7.78 8.36
N MET A 50 -9.68 8.22 7.92
CA MET A 50 -9.51 9.30 6.94
C MET A 50 -8.75 8.79 5.70
N PRO A 51 -8.88 9.45 4.55
CA PRO A 51 -7.99 9.20 3.41
C PRO A 51 -6.53 9.39 3.83
N ASP A 52 -5.67 8.49 3.37
CA ASP A 52 -4.24 8.58 3.64
C ASP A 52 -3.60 9.78 2.96
N PHE A 53 -2.52 10.30 3.54
CA PHE A 53 -1.78 11.44 2.97
C PHE A 53 -1.26 11.15 1.55
N SER A 54 -1.05 9.88 1.20
CA SER A 54 -0.67 9.44 -0.15
C SER A 54 -1.69 9.76 -1.25
N PHE A 55 -2.94 10.07 -0.89
CA PHE A 55 -3.96 10.49 -1.87
C PHE A 55 -3.80 11.93 -2.34
N ALA A 56 -3.05 12.75 -1.60
CA ALA A 56 -2.85 14.13 -1.97
C ALA A 56 -1.97 14.24 -3.24
N PRO A 57 -2.14 15.28 -4.06
CA PRO A 57 -1.31 15.53 -5.25
C PRO A 57 0.11 15.99 -4.90
N ILE A 58 0.53 15.81 -3.65
CA ILE A 58 1.89 16.08 -3.20
C ILE A 58 2.68 14.78 -3.23
N THR A 59 3.92 14.86 -3.69
CA THR A 59 4.91 13.81 -3.52
C THR A 59 5.04 13.47 -2.04
N TYR A 60 4.68 12.25 -1.65
CA TYR A 60 4.96 11.73 -0.31
C TYR A 60 6.23 10.89 -0.36
N LEU A 61 7.10 11.05 0.63
CA LEU A 61 8.37 10.32 0.66
C LEU A 61 8.08 8.90 1.16
N THR A 62 8.38 7.90 0.34
CA THR A 62 8.53 6.55 0.90
C THR A 62 9.84 6.50 1.68
N ASN A 63 9.92 5.65 2.70
CA ASN A 63 11.20 5.41 3.37
C ASN A 63 12.28 4.89 2.40
N SER A 64 11.88 4.26 1.28
CA SER A 64 12.78 3.91 0.18
C SER A 64 13.39 5.13 -0.54
N PHE A 65 12.67 6.26 -0.59
CA PHE A 65 13.19 7.54 -1.08
C PHE A 65 14.09 8.22 -0.06
N LEU A 66 13.73 8.16 1.22
CA LEU A 66 14.58 8.68 2.30
C LEU A 66 15.93 7.97 2.39
N ALA A 67 15.96 6.68 2.01
CA ALA A 67 17.19 5.89 1.95
C ALA A 67 18.10 6.23 0.74
N ASP A 68 17.54 6.75 -0.36
CA ASP A 68 18.30 7.25 -1.51
C ASP A 68 17.53 8.39 -2.22
N PRO A 69 17.81 9.66 -1.87
CA PRO A 69 17.14 10.82 -2.45
C PRO A 69 17.42 11.02 -3.95
N SER A 70 18.43 10.35 -4.50
CA SER A 70 18.75 10.40 -5.93
C SER A 70 17.90 9.44 -6.76
N SER A 71 17.18 8.52 -6.10
CA SER A 71 16.31 7.54 -6.75
C SER A 71 15.02 8.20 -7.27
N THR A 72 14.96 8.42 -8.59
CA THR A 72 13.72 8.76 -9.30
C THR A 72 12.70 7.60 -9.33
N PHE A 73 13.09 6.41 -8.85
CA PHE A 73 12.23 5.23 -8.77
C PHE A 73 11.40 5.19 -7.50
N ALA A 74 11.86 5.87 -6.43
CA ALA A 74 11.28 5.78 -5.10
C ALA A 74 10.37 6.96 -4.72
N VAL A 75 10.10 7.88 -5.65
CA VAL A 75 9.20 9.01 -5.44
C VAL A 75 7.78 8.61 -5.85
N PRO A 76 6.87 8.25 -4.92
CA PRO A 76 5.46 8.18 -5.23
C PRO A 76 5.00 9.47 -5.88
N ARG A 77 4.23 9.30 -6.94
CA ARG A 77 3.46 10.42 -7.48
C ARG A 77 2.24 10.63 -6.60
N GLY A 78 1.65 11.81 -6.65
CA GLY A 78 0.31 11.99 -6.12
C GLY A 78 -0.64 10.96 -6.73
N TRP A 79 -1.69 10.59 -6.00
CA TRP A 79 -2.65 9.58 -6.47
C TRP A 79 -3.23 9.85 -7.87
N PRO A 80 -3.57 11.10 -8.28
CA PRO A 80 -4.08 11.35 -9.62
C PRO A 80 -3.12 10.93 -10.74
N GLU A 81 -1.83 11.24 -10.61
CA GLU A 81 -0.82 10.90 -11.60
C GLU A 81 -0.49 9.40 -11.60
N GLU A 82 -0.45 8.78 -10.42
CA GLU A 82 -0.23 7.34 -10.29
C GLU A 82 -1.40 6.55 -10.88
N GLN A 83 -2.63 6.97 -10.61
CA GLN A 83 -3.84 6.39 -11.19
C GLN A 83 -3.81 6.44 -12.73
N LEU A 84 -3.45 7.59 -13.31
CA LEU A 84 -3.33 7.73 -14.76
C LEU A 84 -2.25 6.80 -15.34
N SER A 85 -1.08 6.72 -14.69
CA SER A 85 0.01 5.82 -15.10
C SER A 85 -0.42 4.35 -15.14
N ILE A 86 -1.05 3.89 -14.05
CA ILE A 86 -1.56 2.50 -13.94
C ILE A 86 -2.64 2.25 -14.99
N TYR A 87 -3.57 3.19 -15.19
CA TYR A 87 -4.64 3.06 -16.17
C TYR A 87 -4.09 2.88 -17.60
N LEU A 88 -3.13 3.72 -18.00
CA LEU A 88 -2.51 3.64 -19.32
C LEU A 88 -1.74 2.33 -19.50
N ALA A 89 -0.98 1.89 -18.50
CA ALA A 89 -0.26 0.62 -18.54
C ALA A 89 -1.20 -0.59 -18.60
N GLY A 90 -2.30 -0.54 -17.84
CA GLY A 90 -3.36 -1.54 -17.87
C GLY A 90 -4.01 -1.67 -19.24
N LYS A 91 -4.29 -0.55 -19.92
CA LYS A 91 -4.83 -0.53 -21.28
C LYS A 91 -3.85 -1.02 -22.34
N ALA A 92 -2.56 -0.74 -22.18
CA ALA A 92 -1.53 -1.14 -23.14
C ALA A 92 -1.28 -2.66 -23.17
N THR A 93 -1.65 -3.38 -22.11
CA THR A 93 -1.38 -4.83 -22.00
C THR A 93 -2.68 -5.62 -21.86
N ALA A 94 -3.12 -6.23 -22.97
CA ALA A 94 -4.26 -7.14 -22.97
C ALA A 94 -4.06 -8.33 -22.01
N TRP A 95 -5.15 -8.86 -21.45
CA TRP A 95 -5.11 -9.86 -20.38
C TRP A 95 -4.34 -11.13 -20.77
N GLU A 96 -4.57 -11.61 -21.99
CA GLU A 96 -3.93 -12.76 -22.60
C GLU A 96 -2.41 -12.60 -22.78
N ASN A 97 -1.93 -11.36 -22.84
CA ASN A 97 -0.51 -11.02 -23.01
C ASN A 97 0.21 -10.79 -21.67
N LYS A 98 -0.52 -10.76 -20.55
CA LYS A 98 0.08 -10.65 -19.21
C LYS A 98 0.76 -11.96 -18.83
N ARG A 99 1.87 -11.86 -18.12
CA ARG A 99 2.61 -12.99 -17.56
C ARG A 99 1.73 -13.74 -16.56
N ARG A 100 1.64 -15.06 -16.71
CA ARG A 100 0.96 -15.93 -15.76
C ARG A 100 1.83 -16.16 -14.52
N THR A 101 1.98 -15.11 -13.73
CA THR A 101 2.84 -15.05 -12.53
C THR A 101 2.06 -14.48 -11.36
N LEU A 102 2.29 -15.00 -10.15
CA LEU A 102 1.93 -14.38 -8.88
C LEU A 102 3.05 -13.42 -8.49
N PHE A 103 2.79 -12.12 -8.63
CA PHE A 103 3.77 -11.06 -8.41
C PHE A 103 3.61 -10.38 -7.05
N TRP A 104 4.75 -10.17 -6.38
CA TRP A 104 4.86 -9.30 -5.21
C TRP A 104 6.29 -8.77 -5.02
N ARG A 105 6.39 -7.50 -4.60
CA ARG A 105 7.63 -6.82 -4.21
C ARG A 105 7.36 -5.93 -3.01
N GLY A 106 8.16 -6.06 -1.95
CA GLY A 106 8.03 -5.18 -0.80
C GLY A 106 9.01 -5.49 0.32
N GLY A 107 9.14 -4.56 1.26
CA GLY A 107 9.92 -4.76 2.48
C GLY A 107 9.19 -5.60 3.53
N GLU A 108 9.96 -6.16 4.45
CA GLU A 108 9.47 -6.85 5.63
C GLU A 108 9.08 -5.87 6.74
N THR A 109 7.91 -5.25 6.56
CA THR A 109 7.33 -4.34 7.57
C THR A 109 6.51 -5.09 8.63
N SER A 110 6.13 -6.34 8.35
CA SER A 110 5.37 -7.23 9.24
C SER A 110 5.89 -8.67 9.17
N PRO A 111 5.96 -9.39 10.31
CA PRO A 111 6.37 -10.81 10.35
C PRO A 111 5.52 -11.71 9.44
N THR A 112 4.26 -11.34 9.21
CA THR A 112 3.35 -12.07 8.33
C THR A 112 3.88 -12.16 6.90
N ARG A 113 4.59 -11.11 6.42
CA ARG A 113 5.17 -11.11 5.05
C ARG A 113 6.28 -12.16 4.91
N ARG A 114 7.06 -12.39 5.97
CA ARG A 114 8.05 -13.47 6.01
C ARG A 114 7.39 -14.84 5.96
N VAL A 115 6.31 -15.05 6.71
CA VAL A 115 5.54 -16.30 6.64
C VAL A 115 5.03 -16.58 5.23
N TYR A 116 4.48 -15.56 4.53
CA TYR A 116 4.07 -15.71 3.13
C TYR A 116 5.26 -15.98 2.20
N SER A 117 6.38 -15.28 2.39
CA SER A 117 7.62 -15.50 1.64
C SER A 117 8.07 -16.95 1.75
N ASP A 118 8.25 -17.43 2.98
CA ASP A 118 8.72 -18.79 3.26
C ASP A 118 7.76 -19.84 2.70
N ALA A 119 6.45 -19.60 2.76
CA ALA A 119 5.45 -20.51 2.21
C ALA A 119 5.43 -20.57 0.66
N LEU A 120 5.81 -19.47 -0.01
CA LEU A 120 5.83 -19.34 -1.47
C LEU A 120 7.17 -19.76 -2.10
N THR A 121 8.30 -19.50 -1.42
CA THR A 121 9.64 -19.79 -1.95
C THR A 121 10.27 -21.05 -1.34
N GLY A 122 9.73 -21.56 -0.23
CA GLY A 122 10.14 -22.81 0.38
C GLY A 122 9.72 -24.05 -0.42
N GLU A 123 10.33 -25.19 -0.11
CA GLU A 123 10.26 -26.39 -0.95
C GLU A 123 8.89 -27.09 -1.05
N ALA A 124 7.85 -26.79 -0.24
CA ALA A 124 6.71 -27.73 -0.19
C ALA A 124 5.32 -27.31 0.33
N THR A 125 4.93 -26.04 0.53
CA THR A 125 3.62 -25.78 1.19
C THR A 125 2.48 -25.29 0.30
N VAL A 126 2.73 -24.43 -0.70
CA VAL A 126 1.65 -23.88 -1.53
C VAL A 126 1.72 -24.44 -2.95
N ARG A 127 0.79 -25.35 -3.29
CA ARG A 127 0.61 -25.80 -4.68
C ARG A 127 -0.18 -24.75 -5.45
N LEU A 128 0.51 -23.97 -6.28
CA LEU A 128 -0.13 -23.05 -7.21
C LEU A 128 -0.64 -23.80 -8.45
N PRO A 129 -1.78 -23.38 -9.04
CA PRO A 129 -2.31 -24.02 -10.24
C PRO A 129 -1.35 -23.82 -11.42
N ALA A 130 -0.85 -24.92 -11.99
CA ALA A 130 0.03 -24.86 -13.15
C ALA A 130 -0.70 -24.27 -14.39
N PRO A 131 0.00 -23.55 -15.30
CA PRO A 131 1.36 -23.01 -15.18
C PRO A 131 1.40 -21.59 -14.57
N LEU A 132 1.25 -21.47 -13.25
CA LEU A 132 1.46 -20.20 -12.51
C LEU A 132 2.85 -20.17 -11.89
N TYR A 133 3.67 -19.20 -12.30
CA TYR A 133 5.02 -18.99 -11.75
C TYR A 133 4.99 -17.97 -10.60
N ILE A 134 5.96 -18.05 -9.70
CA ILE A 134 6.10 -17.11 -8.59
C ILE A 134 7.14 -16.05 -8.97
N ASP A 135 6.73 -14.79 -8.92
CA ASP A 135 7.63 -13.64 -9.04
C ASP A 135 7.56 -12.81 -7.75
N PHE A 136 8.21 -13.32 -6.71
CA PHE A 136 8.09 -12.82 -5.35
C PHE A 136 9.47 -12.41 -4.82
N LYS A 137 9.56 -11.26 -4.14
CA LYS A 137 10.77 -10.85 -3.40
C LYS A 137 10.41 -10.07 -2.15
N LEU A 138 10.85 -10.61 -1.02
CA LEU A 138 10.89 -9.92 0.27
C LEU A 138 12.24 -9.23 0.42
N CYS A 139 12.21 -7.91 0.48
CA CYS A 139 13.38 -7.08 0.76
C CYS A 139 13.62 -7.00 2.28
N GLY A 140 14.63 -6.22 2.71
CA GLY A 140 14.78 -5.84 4.13
C GLY A 140 13.61 -4.97 4.62
N ALA A 141 13.85 -4.01 5.51
CA ALA A 141 12.79 -3.08 5.92
C ALA A 141 12.14 -2.35 4.71
N HIS A 142 12.95 -2.04 3.70
CA HIS A 142 12.56 -1.45 2.43
C HIS A 142 13.29 -2.15 1.27
N CYS A 143 12.73 -2.05 0.06
CA CYS A 143 13.43 -2.48 -1.14
C CYS A 143 14.45 -1.41 -1.57
N LEU A 144 15.62 -1.86 -2.01
CA LEU A 144 16.58 -0.95 -2.64
C LEU A 144 15.98 -0.38 -3.94
N PRO A 145 16.43 0.80 -4.40
CA PRO A 145 16.00 1.38 -5.67
C PRO A 145 16.07 0.41 -6.87
N SER A 146 17.10 -0.44 -6.90
CA SER A 146 17.31 -1.47 -7.93
C SER A 146 16.36 -2.66 -7.84
N GLU A 147 15.65 -2.82 -6.72
CA GLU A 147 14.74 -3.93 -6.44
C GLU A 147 13.27 -3.51 -6.51
N GLY A 148 13.00 -2.20 -6.38
CA GLY A 148 11.68 -1.61 -6.52
C GLY A 148 11.14 -1.78 -7.94
N VAL A 149 9.84 -2.02 -8.04
CA VAL A 149 9.12 -2.09 -9.31
C VAL A 149 7.99 -1.07 -9.26
N ARG A 150 7.89 -0.23 -10.28
CA ARG A 150 6.85 0.80 -10.33
C ARG A 150 5.46 0.19 -10.49
N PRO A 151 4.40 0.83 -9.95
CA PRO A 151 3.02 0.35 -10.05
C PRO A 151 2.57 0.05 -11.49
N GLU A 152 2.95 0.87 -12.46
CA GLU A 152 2.64 0.62 -13.89
C GLU A 152 3.18 -0.72 -14.41
N ASP A 153 4.35 -1.16 -13.94
CA ASP A 153 4.97 -2.40 -14.39
C ASP A 153 4.30 -3.64 -13.79
N TRP A 154 3.59 -3.50 -12.67
CA TRP A 154 2.79 -4.58 -12.08
C TRP A 154 1.69 -5.05 -13.05
N CYS A 155 1.23 -4.17 -13.95
CA CYS A 155 0.22 -4.49 -14.96
C CYS A 155 0.67 -5.55 -15.98
N ARG A 156 1.95 -5.95 -15.99
CA ARG A 156 2.47 -7.05 -16.82
C ARG A 156 2.15 -8.43 -16.25
N HIS A 157 1.66 -8.52 -15.02
CA HIS A 157 1.39 -9.76 -14.30
C HIS A 157 -0.13 -10.01 -14.18
N GLN A 158 -0.56 -11.27 -14.30
CA GLN A 158 -1.98 -11.64 -14.17
C GLN A 158 -2.46 -11.70 -12.71
N PHE A 159 -1.56 -12.06 -11.78
CA PHE A 159 -1.91 -12.24 -10.37
C PHE A 159 -1.02 -11.33 -9.52
N LEU A 160 -1.65 -10.46 -8.74
CA LEU A 160 -0.98 -9.55 -7.81
C LEU A 160 -1.34 -9.95 -6.38
N LEU A 161 -0.34 -10.04 -5.50
CA LEU A 161 -0.57 -10.24 -4.08
C LEU A 161 -0.58 -8.88 -3.37
N SER A 162 -1.42 -8.74 -2.33
CA SER A 162 -1.38 -7.60 -1.41
C SER A 162 -1.30 -8.12 0.02
N MET A 163 -0.43 -7.52 0.84
CA MET A 163 -0.17 -7.96 2.21
C MET A 163 -0.11 -6.75 3.15
N PRO A 164 -0.70 -6.86 4.35
CA PRO A 164 -0.63 -5.79 5.34
C PRO A 164 0.83 -5.47 5.70
N GLY A 165 1.04 -4.19 6.00
CA GLY A 165 2.30 -3.62 6.45
C GLY A 165 2.59 -3.91 7.90
#